data_AF-A0A2M7YCC9-F1
#
_entry.id   AF-A0A2M7YCC9-F1
#
_cell.length_a   1.000
_cell.length_b   1.000
_cell.length_c   1.000
_cell.angle_alpha   90.00
_cell.angle_beta   90.00
_cell.angle_gamma   90.00
#
_symmetry.space_group_name_H-M   'P 1'
#
loop_
_entity.id
_entity.type
_entity.pdbx_description
1 polymer ?
#
loop_
_entity_poly.entity_id
_entity_poly.type
_entity_poly.pdbx_seq_one_letter_code
_entity_poly.pdbx_strand_id
1 'polypeptide(L)' 'SAMMPNHHITKPVLVGEIQGDGQFETVWQTSGLVPGDAWSDYLPDSAPLIADWRKPMSCGNFNTATGQCGGMNQ' A
#
# COMPACT_ATOMS: atom_id res chain seq x y z
N SER A 1 4.11 5.17 -14.31
CA SER A 1 3.99 4.21 -13.20
C SER A 1 5.38 3.87 -12.70
N ALA A 2 5.55 3.65 -11.40
CA ALA A 2 6.82 3.31 -10.77
C ALA A 2 6.63 2.22 -9.70
N MET A 3 7.60 1.32 -9.57
CA MET A 3 7.67 0.36 -8.47
C MET A 3 8.30 1.04 -7.25
N MET A 4 7.62 1.01 -6.11
CA MET A 4 8.06 1.66 -4.88
C MET A 4 8.88 0.71 -4.00
N PRO A 5 9.68 1.22 -3.03
CA PRO A 5 10.47 0.40 -2.12
C PRO A 5 9.69 -0.67 -1.35
N ASN A 6 8.42 -0.41 -1.05
CA ASN A 6 7.50 -1.35 -0.40
C ASN A 6 6.94 -2.44 -1.36
N HIS A 7 7.51 -2.58 -2.56
CA HIS A 7 7.09 -3.54 -3.60
C HIS A 7 5.65 -3.36 -4.11
N HIS A 8 5.08 -2.17 -3.91
CA HIS A 8 3.82 -1.76 -4.52
C HIS A 8 4.08 -0.84 -5.73
N ILE A 9 3.23 -0.92 -6.74
CA ILE A 9 3.30 -0.08 -7.94
C ILE A 9 2.36 1.13 -7.79
N THR A 10 2.80 2.32 -8.18
CA THR A 10 1.96 3.52 -8.18
C THR A 10 0.77 3.34 -9.14
N LYS A 11 -0.45 3.67 -8.70
CA LYS A 11 -1.67 3.57 -9.53
C LYS A 11 -2.57 4.78 -9.32
N PRO A 12 -3.42 5.14 -10.29
CA PRO A 12 -4.47 6.13 -10.04
C PRO A 12 -5.54 5.53 -9.11
N VAL A 13 -6.25 6.39 -8.37
CA VAL A 13 -7.47 6.02 -7.66
C VAL A 13 -8.66 6.62 -8.41
N LEU A 14 -9.66 5.79 -8.67
CA LEU A 14 -10.88 6.17 -9.34
C LEU A 14 -12.05 5.93 -8.38
N VAL A 15 -12.96 6.90 -8.30
CA VAL A 15 -14.26 6.75 -7.64
C VAL A 15 -15.31 6.64 -8.74
N GLY A 16 -16.07 5.55 -8.69
CA GLY A 16 -17.07 5.23 -9.70
C GLY A 16 -18.50 5.18 -9.14
N GLU A 17 -19.46 5.58 -9.95
CA GLU A 17 -20.89 5.44 -9.70
C GLU A 17 -21.45 4.28 -10.53
N ILE A 18 -22.22 3.39 -9.88
CA ILE A 18 -22.88 2.25 -10.53
C ILE A 18 -24.08 2.76 -11.31
N GLN A 19 -24.13 2.44 -12.61
CA GLN A 19 -25.18 2.84 -13.53
C GLN A 19 -26.34 1.83 -13.54
N GLY A 20 -27.45 2.18 -14.18
CA GLY A 20 -28.64 1.31 -14.27
C GLY A 20 -28.41 -0.01 -15.04
N ASP A 21 -27.37 -0.09 -15.85
CA ASP A 21 -26.93 -1.30 -16.56
C ASP A 21 -25.85 -2.09 -15.81
N GLY A 22 -25.47 -1.66 -14.60
CA GLY A 22 -24.45 -2.30 -13.77
C GLY A 22 -23.00 -1.92 -14.11
N GLN A 23 -22.78 -1.03 -15.09
CA GLN A 23 -21.44 -0.50 -15.39
C GLN A 23 -21.05 0.62 -14.40
N PHE A 24 -19.75 0.96 -14.36
CA PHE A 24 -19.25 2.08 -13.56
C PHE A 24 -18.96 3.30 -14.44
N GLU A 25 -19.49 4.45 -14.08
CA GLU A 25 -19.02 5.75 -14.56
C GLU A 25 -17.97 6.31 -13.60
N THR A 26 -16.83 6.78 -14.08
CA THR A 26 -15.83 7.42 -13.22
C THR A 26 -16.25 8.87 -12.94
N VAL A 27 -16.64 9.15 -11.70
CA VAL A 27 -17.09 10.48 -11.27
C VAL A 27 -15.95 11.33 -10.67
N TRP A 28 -14.85 10.69 -10.27
CA TRP A 28 -13.65 11.37 -9.80
C TRP A 28 -12.41 10.50 -9.99
N GLN A 29 -11.27 11.15 -10.21
CA GLN A 29 -9.96 10.49 -10.23
C GLN A 29 -8.90 11.37 -9.58
N THR A 30 -7.85 10.74 -9.06
CA THR A 30 -6.66 11.45 -8.60
C THR A 30 -5.98 12.20 -9.75
N SER A 31 -5.37 13.36 -9.48
CA SER A 31 -4.65 14.17 -10.49
C SER A 31 -3.41 13.48 -11.06
N GLY A 32 -2.93 12.45 -10.38
CA GLY A 32 -1.79 11.64 -10.79
C GLY A 32 -1.82 10.25 -10.16
N LEU A 33 -0.66 9.61 -10.11
CA LEU A 33 -0.51 8.30 -9.52
C LEU A 33 -0.27 8.41 -8.02
N VAL A 34 -0.91 7.53 -7.26
CA VAL A 34 -0.77 7.43 -5.81
C VAL A 34 0.17 6.25 -5.48
N PRO A 35 1.15 6.43 -4.58
CA PRO A 35 1.93 5.32 -4.06
C PRO A 35 1.03 4.40 -3.21
N GLY A 36 1.10 3.10 -3.43
CA GLY A 36 0.40 2.14 -2.58
C GLY A 36 1.04 2.10 -1.19
N ASP A 37 0.22 1.95 -0.16
CA ASP A 37 0.66 1.68 1.21
C ASP A 37 0.37 0.21 1.56
N ALA A 38 1.34 -0.45 2.18
CA ALA A 38 1.27 -1.87 2.48
C ALA A 38 0.51 -2.15 3.78
N TRP A 39 0.50 -1.19 4.71
CA TRP A 39 -0.02 -1.35 6.06
C TRP A 39 -0.96 -0.20 6.42
N SER A 40 -1.92 -0.45 7.30
CA SER A 40 -2.88 0.58 7.73
C SER A 40 -2.37 1.31 8.97
N ASP A 41 -2.35 2.64 8.93
CA ASP A 41 -2.09 3.49 10.10
C ASP A 41 -3.18 3.40 11.18
N TYR A 42 -4.35 2.84 10.84
CA TYR A 42 -5.54 2.86 11.70
C TYR A 42 -5.81 1.55 12.44
N LEU A 43 -5.14 0.46 12.04
CA LEU A 43 -5.27 -0.83 12.73
C LEU A 43 -4.08 -0.99 13.69
N PRO A 44 -4.31 -1.24 15.00
CA PRO A 44 -3.24 -1.32 16.00
C PRO A 44 -2.09 -2.27 15.62
N ASP A 45 -2.42 -3.42 15.01
CA ASP A 45 -1.44 -4.44 14.64
C ASP A 45 -0.59 -4.05 13.43
N SER A 46 -1.08 -3.18 12.54
CA SER A 46 -0.37 -2.77 11.32
C SER A 46 0.21 -1.36 11.38
N ALA A 47 -0.31 -0.50 12.25
CA ALA A 47 0.15 0.87 12.40
C ALA A 47 1.68 1.00 12.62
N PRO A 48 2.37 0.09 13.36
CA PRO A 48 3.83 0.19 13.49
C PRO A 48 4.59 -0.45 12.32
N LEU A 49 3.94 -1.06 11.33
CA LEU A 49 4.58 -1.83 10.28
C LEU A 49 4.91 -0.96 9.05
N ILE A 50 6.11 -1.14 8.51
CA ILE A 50 6.51 -0.62 7.20
C ILE A 50 7.02 -1.75 6.31
N ALA A 51 7.06 -1.52 5.01
CA ALA A 51 7.64 -2.41 4.02
C ALA A 51 8.76 -1.70 3.25
N ASP A 52 9.95 -2.28 3.23
CA ASP A 52 11.06 -1.84 2.39
C ASP A 52 11.88 -3.04 1.94
N TRP A 53 11.81 -3.33 0.64
CA TRP A 53 12.50 -4.45 0.01
C TRP A 53 13.91 -4.10 -0.46
N ARG A 54 14.33 -2.84 -0.34
CA ARG A 54 15.71 -2.44 -0.64
C ARG A 54 16.66 -3.01 0.39
N LYS A 55 17.87 -3.35 -0.04
CA LYS A 55 18.94 -3.72 0.88
C LYS A 55 19.35 -2.50 1.72
N PRO A 56 19.63 -2.66 3.02
CA PRO A 56 19.74 -3.95 3.74
C PRO A 56 18.44 -4.46 4.38
N MET A 57 17.35 -3.67 4.40
CA MET A 57 16.15 -4.02 5.16
C MET A 57 15.45 -5.27 4.62
N SER A 58 15.22 -5.34 3.30
CA SER A 58 14.66 -6.50 2.60
C SER A 58 13.49 -7.17 3.36
N CYS A 59 12.54 -6.37 3.84
CA CYS A 59 11.46 -6.80 4.74
C CYS A 59 10.11 -6.22 4.32
N GLY A 60 9.06 -7.05 4.36
CA GLY A 60 7.69 -6.64 4.02
C GLY A 60 6.84 -6.14 5.19
N ASN A 61 7.23 -6.41 6.43
CA ASN A 61 6.47 -6.13 7.66
C ASN A 61 7.44 -5.79 8.81
N PHE A 62 8.33 -4.83 8.56
CA PHE A 62 9.26 -4.35 9.55
C PHE A 62 8.51 -3.53 10.59
N ASN A 63 8.53 -3.99 11.84
CA ASN A 63 7.90 -3.28 12.93
C ASN A 63 8.83 -2.18 13.44
N THR A 64 8.43 -0.93 13.22
CA THR A 64 9.20 0.28 13.60
C THR A 64 9.29 0.48 15.11
N ALA A 65 8.38 -0.11 15.90
CA ALA A 65 8.42 -0.04 17.35
C ALA A 65 9.39 -1.08 17.96
N THR A 66 9.51 -2.28 17.37
CA THR A 66 10.40 -3.34 17.89
C THR A 66 11.72 -3.46 17.13
N GLY A 67 11.83 -2.87 15.95
CA GLY A 67 12.98 -3.00 15.06
C GLY A 67 13.13 -4.40 14.44
N GLN A 68 12.05 -5.20 14.41
CA GLN A 68 12.08 -6.58 13.93
C GLN A 68 11.27 -6.75 12.65
N CYS A 69 11.79 -7.57 11.72
CA CYS A 69 11.04 -8.01 10.56
C CYS A 69 10.11 -9.17 10.93
N GLY A 70 8.80 -9.04 10.70
CA GLY A 70 7.85 -10.11 10.95
C GLY A 70 8.00 -11.28 9.97
N GLY A 71 7.69 -12.50 10.39
CA GLY A 71 7.81 -13.68 9.51
C GLY A 71 9.25 -14.14 9.24
N MET A 72 10.27 -13.39 9.66
CA MET A 72 11.65 -13.88 9.78
C MET A 72 11.82 -14.60 11.13
N ASN A 73 11.23 -15.78 11.26
CA ASN A 73 11.61 -16.79 12.25
C ASN A 73 11.92 -18.08 11.50
N GLN A 74 13.14 -18.19 10.96
CA GLN A 74 14.03 -19.36 10.97
C GLN A 74 15.44 -18.89 10.56
#